data_AF-A0A2D7WQN6-F1
#
_entry.id   AF-A0A2D7WQN6-F1
#
_cell.length_a   1.000
_cell.length_b   1.000
_cell.length_c   1.000
_cell.angle_alpha   90.00
_cell.angle_beta   90.00
_cell.angle_gamma   90.00
#
_symmetry.space_group_name_H-M   'P 1'
#
loop_
_entity.id
_entity.type
_entity.pdbx_description
1 polymer ?
#
loop_
_entity_poly.entity_id
_entity_poly.type
_entity_poly.pdbx_seq_one_letter_code
_entity_poly.pdbx_strand_id
1 'polypeptide(L)'
;MTSRGGKRMGAGRPKGTNHYGEPTKPVRIPVSKIDRVLRFVREREDMVPLYGNEVPAGFPSPADDYAEGVLDLNTHLVREPTATFFVRARGDSMIGAGIHDGDLLVVDRSLEATNGKVVIVSINGELTVKRLRKAKGRTWLTPENPDYPPIDFHEQDDTHLWGVVTNVVHSL
;
A
#
# COMPACT_ATOMS: atom_id res chain seq x y z
N MET A 1 -37.88 35.08 -33.82
CA MET A 1 -36.91 35.33 -32.73
C MET A 1 -37.03 34.21 -31.72
N THR A 2 -36.11 33.25 -31.76
CA THR A 2 -36.12 32.02 -30.95
C THR A 2 -35.86 32.34 -29.47
N SER A 3 -36.88 32.12 -28.65
CA SER A 3 -36.79 32.08 -27.18
C SER A 3 -35.75 31.05 -26.74
N ARG A 4 -34.55 31.50 -26.37
CA ARG A 4 -33.57 30.65 -25.68
C ARG A 4 -33.97 30.60 -24.21
N GLY A 5 -34.64 29.50 -23.84
CA GLY A 5 -35.09 29.25 -22.47
C GLY A 5 -33.96 29.44 -21.45
N GLY A 6 -34.25 30.23 -20.42
CA GLY A 6 -33.31 30.54 -19.34
C GLY A 6 -32.87 29.30 -18.56
N LYS A 7 -31.66 29.37 -18.01
CA LYS A 7 -31.01 28.32 -17.22
C LYS A 7 -31.85 28.04 -15.97
N ARG A 8 -32.60 26.92 -15.95
CA ARG A 8 -33.31 26.45 -14.75
C ARG A 8 -32.30 25.93 -13.74
N MET A 9 -32.44 26.27 -12.46
CA MET A 9 -31.65 25.64 -11.40
C MET A 9 -31.91 24.13 -11.41
N GLY A 10 -30.86 23.32 -11.58
CA GLY A 10 -30.96 21.87 -11.73
C GLY A 10 -30.97 21.34 -13.16
N ALA A 11 -30.95 22.20 -14.19
CA ALA A 11 -30.76 21.76 -15.57
C ALA A 11 -29.31 21.28 -15.77
N GLY A 12 -29.14 19.96 -15.93
CA GLY A 12 -27.89 19.35 -16.35
C GLY A 12 -27.51 19.75 -17.78
N ARG A 13 -26.25 19.54 -18.15
CA ARG A 13 -25.77 19.71 -19.53
C ARG A 13 -26.59 18.81 -20.48
N PRO A 14 -26.95 19.24 -21.71
CA PRO A 14 -27.62 18.36 -22.67
C PRO A 14 -26.84 17.05 -22.85
N LYS A 15 -27.55 15.93 -23.02
CA LYS A 15 -26.94 14.60 -23.22
C LYS A 15 -25.88 14.67 -24.32
N GLY A 16 -24.70 14.09 -24.07
CA GLY A 16 -23.62 14.00 -25.07
C GLY A 16 -22.76 15.25 -25.25
N THR A 17 -22.96 16.31 -24.45
CA THR A 17 -22.18 17.56 -24.61
C THR A 17 -20.98 17.69 -23.66
N ASN A 18 -20.81 16.76 -22.71
CA ASN A 18 -19.62 16.70 -21.86
C ASN A 18 -18.47 15.99 -22.59
N HIS A 19 -17.25 16.12 -22.06
CA HIS A 19 -16.07 15.43 -22.59
C HIS A 19 -16.23 13.90 -22.61
N TYR A 20 -17.12 13.35 -21.78
CA TYR A 20 -17.35 11.90 -21.64
C TYR A 20 -18.43 11.34 -22.56
N GLY A 21 -19.22 12.17 -23.26
CA GLY A 21 -20.37 11.72 -24.07
C GLY A 21 -21.55 11.14 -23.29
N GLU A 22 -21.48 11.09 -21.96
CA GLU A 22 -22.45 10.40 -21.09
C GLU A 22 -23.37 11.39 -20.31
N PRO A 23 -24.54 10.96 -19.83
CA PRO A 23 -25.37 11.78 -18.93
C PRO A 23 -24.65 12.13 -17.62
N THR A 24 -24.72 13.39 -17.18
CA THR A 24 -24.14 13.83 -15.90
C THR A 24 -25.21 14.14 -14.86
N LYS A 25 -24.96 13.80 -13.59
CA LYS A 25 -25.78 14.23 -12.45
C LYS A 25 -25.01 15.23 -11.58
N PRO A 26 -25.60 16.36 -11.17
CA PRO A 26 -24.94 17.29 -10.25
C PRO A 26 -24.78 16.65 -8.86
N VAL A 27 -23.57 16.71 -8.29
CA VAL A 27 -23.24 16.26 -6.93
C VAL A 27 -22.65 17.43 -6.16
N ARG A 28 -23.03 17.60 -4.89
CA ARG A 28 -22.44 18.61 -4.00
C ARG A 28 -21.20 18.04 -3.34
N ILE A 29 -20.08 18.74 -3.46
CA ILE A 29 -18.77 18.32 -2.94
C ILE A 29 -18.19 19.51 -2.15
N PRO A 30 -17.57 19.31 -0.97
CA PRO A 30 -16.87 20.38 -0.27
C PRO A 30 -15.81 21.03 -1.16
N VAL A 31 -15.66 22.36 -1.08
CA VAL A 31 -14.71 23.10 -1.93
C VAL A 31 -13.28 22.56 -1.81
N SER A 32 -12.88 22.15 -0.61
CA SER A 32 -11.56 21.55 -0.33
C SER A 32 -11.32 20.18 -0.98
N LYS A 33 -12.36 19.55 -1.54
CA LYS A 33 -12.28 18.23 -2.19
C LYS A 33 -12.42 18.29 -3.71
N ILE A 34 -12.71 19.47 -4.27
CA ILE A 34 -12.95 19.64 -5.72
C ILE A 34 -11.75 19.15 -6.53
N ASP A 35 -10.53 19.56 -6.19
CA ASP A 35 -9.32 19.16 -6.94
C ASP A 35 -9.08 17.65 -6.90
N ARG A 36 -9.30 17.02 -5.74
CA ARG A 36 -9.16 15.56 -5.60
C ARG A 36 -10.16 14.82 -6.48
N VAL A 37 -11.41 15.27 -6.52
CA VAL A 37 -12.45 14.64 -7.35
C VAL A 37 -12.18 14.87 -8.83
N LEU A 38 -11.82 16.10 -9.23
CA LEU A 38 -11.49 16.39 -10.63
C LEU A 38 -10.29 15.58 -11.10
N ARG A 39 -9.28 15.40 -10.25
CA ARG A 39 -8.13 14.53 -10.53
C ARG A 39 -8.57 13.08 -10.74
N PHE A 40 -9.33 12.52 -9.79
CA PHE A 40 -9.85 11.16 -9.86
C PHE A 40 -10.66 10.88 -11.13
N VAL A 41 -11.55 11.81 -11.53
CA VAL A 41 -12.37 11.61 -12.75
C VAL A 41 -11.53 11.75 -14.03
N ARG A 42 -10.47 12.56 -14.02
CA ARG A 42 -9.59 12.78 -15.20
C ARG A 42 -8.59 11.66 -15.42
N GLU A 43 -7.98 11.18 -14.34
CA GLU A 43 -6.86 10.24 -14.43
C GLU A 43 -7.34 8.81 -14.73
N ARG A 44 -8.66 8.56 -14.66
CA ARG A 44 -9.25 7.21 -14.56
C ARG A 44 -8.63 6.50 -13.35
N GLU A 45 -9.37 5.53 -12.82
CA GLU A 45 -8.74 4.57 -11.95
C GLU A 45 -7.59 3.92 -12.75
N ASP A 46 -6.33 4.05 -12.32
CA ASP A 46 -5.18 3.28 -12.82
C ASP A 46 -5.36 1.83 -12.40
N MET A 47 -6.47 1.27 -12.87
CA MET A 47 -6.96 -0.05 -12.62
C MET A 47 -6.22 -0.93 -13.60
N VAL A 48 -5.09 -1.44 -13.12
CA VAL A 48 -4.23 -2.33 -13.91
C VAL A 48 -4.97 -3.66 -14.04
N PRO A 49 -5.15 -4.21 -15.25
CA PRO A 49 -5.77 -5.51 -15.41
C PRO A 49 -4.97 -6.56 -14.63
N LEU A 50 -5.66 -7.41 -13.87
CA LEU A 50 -5.08 -8.61 -13.30
C LEU A 50 -5.33 -9.75 -14.27
N TYR A 51 -4.27 -10.35 -14.79
CA TYR A 51 -4.40 -11.55 -15.60
C TYR A 51 -4.63 -12.74 -14.66
N GLY A 52 -5.63 -13.56 -14.95
CA GLY A 52 -6.03 -14.66 -14.06
C GLY A 52 -5.09 -15.85 -14.05
N ASN A 53 -4.29 -15.99 -15.10
CA ASN A 53 -3.30 -17.05 -15.16
C ASN A 53 -2.07 -16.65 -14.32
N GLU A 54 -1.66 -17.54 -13.42
CA GLU A 54 -0.36 -17.46 -12.78
C GLU A 54 0.72 -17.50 -13.87
N VAL A 55 1.51 -16.43 -14.00
CA VAL A 55 2.68 -16.44 -14.88
C VAL A 55 3.76 -17.25 -14.19
N PRO A 56 4.15 -18.43 -14.71
CA PRO A 56 5.20 -19.21 -14.08
C PRO A 56 6.49 -18.41 -14.14
N ALA A 57 7.18 -18.27 -13.00
CA ALA A 57 8.54 -17.72 -12.96
C ALA A 57 9.58 -18.64 -13.67
N GLY A 58 9.14 -19.74 -14.28
CA GLY A 58 9.94 -20.79 -14.94
C GLY A 58 9.48 -21.07 -16.38
N PHE A 59 9.40 -22.35 -16.77
CA PHE A 59 9.11 -22.71 -18.17
C PHE A 59 7.66 -22.32 -18.56
N PRO A 60 7.47 -21.58 -19.67
CA PRO A 60 6.14 -21.10 -20.05
C PRO A 60 5.28 -22.26 -20.56
N SER A 61 4.08 -22.41 -20.01
CA SER A 61 3.06 -23.30 -20.56
C SER A 61 2.09 -22.49 -21.43
N PRO A 62 1.71 -22.95 -22.62
CA PRO A 62 0.81 -22.23 -23.50
C PRO A 62 -0.63 -22.42 -23.02
N ALA A 63 -1.19 -21.44 -22.30
CA ALA A 63 -2.59 -21.42 -21.93
C ALA A 63 -3.16 -20.00 -22.05
N ASP A 64 -4.36 -19.92 -22.64
CA ASP A 64 -5.05 -18.72 -23.12
C ASP A 64 -5.32 -17.65 -22.05
N ASP A 65 -5.14 -16.39 -22.44
CA ASP A 65 -5.35 -15.18 -21.63
C ASP A 65 -6.83 -14.97 -21.28
N TYR A 66 -7.24 -15.36 -20.08
CA TYR A 66 -8.48 -14.89 -19.46
C TYR A 66 -8.16 -13.77 -18.45
N ALA A 67 -8.71 -12.57 -18.68
CA ALA A 67 -8.57 -11.45 -17.76
C ALA A 67 -9.47 -11.67 -16.53
N GLU A 68 -8.86 -11.90 -15.36
CA GLU A 68 -9.58 -11.97 -14.09
C GLU A 68 -9.61 -10.58 -13.45
N GLY A 69 -10.44 -9.72 -14.02
CA GLY A 69 -10.80 -8.45 -13.42
C GLY A 69 -9.65 -7.44 -13.30
N VAL A 70 -9.69 -6.66 -12.22
CA VAL A 70 -8.95 -5.42 -12.09
C VAL A 70 -8.22 -5.39 -10.76
N LEU A 71 -6.92 -5.09 -10.76
CA LEU A 71 -6.08 -5.01 -9.57
C LEU A 71 -6.11 -3.60 -8.97
N ASP A 72 -6.48 -3.50 -7.70
CA ASP A 72 -6.17 -2.35 -6.84
C ASP A 72 -5.18 -2.78 -5.76
N LEU A 73 -3.97 -2.24 -5.82
CA LEU A 73 -2.91 -2.53 -4.85
C LEU A 73 -3.25 -2.07 -3.44
N ASN A 74 -4.11 -1.05 -3.26
CA ASN A 74 -4.54 -0.67 -1.91
C ASN A 74 -5.38 -1.78 -1.32
N THR A 75 -6.41 -2.25 -2.03
CA THR A 75 -7.23 -3.37 -1.58
C THR A 75 -6.41 -4.65 -1.38
N HIS A 76 -5.35 -4.87 -2.16
CA HIS A 76 -4.51 -6.06 -2.04
C HIS A 76 -3.49 -6.01 -0.89
N LEU A 77 -2.83 -4.87 -0.68
CA LEU A 77 -1.70 -4.73 0.27
C LEU A 77 -2.11 -4.12 1.61
N VAL A 78 -3.18 -3.31 1.62
CA VAL A 78 -3.62 -2.52 2.78
C VAL A 78 -4.88 -3.12 3.38
N ARG A 79 -4.72 -3.85 4.49
CA ARG A 79 -5.85 -4.46 5.20
C ARG A 79 -6.70 -3.44 5.95
N GLU A 80 -6.05 -2.55 6.69
CA GLU A 80 -6.71 -1.49 7.48
C GLU A 80 -6.02 -0.14 7.18
N PRO A 81 -6.61 0.71 6.33
CA PRO A 81 -6.00 1.98 5.90
C PRO A 81 -5.65 2.92 7.04
N THR A 82 -6.40 2.89 8.14
CA THR A 82 -6.12 3.77 9.29
C THR A 82 -4.96 3.30 10.15
N ALA A 83 -4.59 2.02 10.04
CA ALA A 83 -3.50 1.38 10.78
C ALA A 83 -2.28 1.06 9.91
N THR A 84 -2.38 1.24 8.59
CA THR A 84 -1.32 0.89 7.64
C THR A 84 -0.53 2.13 7.22
N PHE A 85 0.79 1.99 7.15
CA PHE A 85 1.68 3.01 6.62
C PHE A 85 2.83 2.35 5.85
N PHE A 86 3.55 3.15 5.08
CA PHE A 86 4.64 2.68 4.24
C PHE A 86 5.96 3.29 4.68
N VAL A 87 7.03 2.50 4.65
CA VAL A 87 8.39 2.93 4.99
C VAL A 87 9.36 2.38 3.95
N ARG A 88 10.38 3.16 3.59
CA ARG A 88 11.45 2.67 2.72
C ARG A 88 12.55 2.01 3.55
N ALA A 89 12.88 0.76 3.22
CA ALA A 89 13.99 0.05 3.81
C ALA A 89 15.32 0.68 3.38
N ARG A 90 16.29 0.64 4.29
CA ARG A 90 17.67 1.07 4.04
C ARG A 90 18.64 0.04 4.61
N GLY A 91 19.65 -0.31 3.82
CA GLY A 91 20.64 -1.33 4.12
C GLY A 91 20.17 -2.75 3.76
N ASP A 92 21.01 -3.71 4.10
CA ASP A 92 20.96 -5.11 3.67
C ASP A 92 20.85 -6.10 4.85
N SER A 93 20.62 -5.61 6.06
CA SER A 93 20.52 -6.46 7.26
C SER A 93 19.37 -7.49 7.23
N MET A 94 18.48 -7.39 6.24
CA MET A 94 17.28 -8.22 6.10
C MET A 94 17.19 -8.95 4.75
N ILE A 95 18.30 -9.10 4.01
CA ILE A 95 18.32 -9.74 2.69
C ILE A 95 17.80 -11.19 2.70
N GLY A 96 18.05 -11.96 3.75
CA GLY A 96 17.55 -13.32 3.92
C GLY A 96 16.03 -13.40 4.11
N ALA A 97 15.36 -12.27 4.42
CA ALA A 97 13.92 -12.12 4.41
C ALA A 97 13.38 -11.55 3.08
N GLY A 98 14.23 -11.35 2.08
CA GLY A 98 13.87 -10.72 0.81
C GLY A 98 13.66 -9.21 0.90
N ILE A 99 14.17 -8.55 1.95
CA ILE A 99 14.11 -7.08 2.10
C ILE A 99 15.47 -6.50 1.69
N HIS A 100 15.46 -5.72 0.62
CA HIS A 100 16.63 -5.08 0.04
C HIS A 100 16.63 -3.56 0.31
N ASP A 101 17.79 -2.94 0.09
CA ASP A 101 17.91 -1.48 0.16
C ASP A 101 16.98 -0.82 -0.88
N GLY A 102 16.20 0.16 -0.43
CA GLY A 102 15.25 0.88 -1.28
C GLY A 102 13.83 0.30 -1.33
N ASP A 103 13.60 -0.89 -0.78
CA ASP A 103 12.29 -1.55 -0.79
C ASP A 103 11.22 -0.74 -0.07
N LEU A 104 9.99 -0.79 -0.59
CA LEU A 104 8.84 -0.21 0.08
C LEU A 104 8.18 -1.26 0.96
N LEU A 105 8.25 -1.06 2.27
CA LEU A 105 7.63 -1.91 3.27
C LEU A 105 6.22 -1.44 3.55
N VAL A 106 5.27 -2.38 3.55
CA VAL A 106 3.89 -2.16 4.02
C VAL A 106 3.81 -2.58 5.48
N VAL A 107 3.41 -1.66 6.35
CA VAL A 107 3.50 -1.84 7.81
C VAL A 107 2.12 -1.63 8.43
N ASP A 108 1.68 -2.60 9.21
CA ASP A 108 0.39 -2.57 9.91
C ASP A 108 0.63 -2.49 11.42
N ARG A 109 0.13 -1.41 12.05
CA ARG A 109 0.24 -1.19 13.50
C ARG A 109 -0.87 -1.85 14.32
N SER A 110 -1.92 -2.36 13.68
CA SER A 110 -3.01 -3.08 14.36
C SER A 110 -2.64 -4.53 14.67
N LEU A 111 -1.60 -5.06 14.03
CA LEU A 111 -1.14 -6.43 14.22
C LEU A 111 -0.26 -6.58 15.46
N GLU A 112 -0.48 -7.66 16.20
CA GLU A 112 0.38 -8.03 17.32
C GLU A 112 1.74 -8.56 16.83
N ALA A 113 2.82 -7.99 17.35
CA ALA A 113 4.18 -8.44 17.08
C ALA A 113 4.52 -9.74 17.86
N THR A 114 4.28 -10.86 17.21
CA THR A 114 4.57 -12.22 17.71
C THR A 114 5.93 -12.73 17.26
N ASN A 115 6.41 -13.80 17.90
CA ASN A 115 7.70 -14.42 17.58
C ASN A 115 7.79 -14.80 16.10
N GLY A 116 8.89 -14.42 15.45
CA GLY A 116 9.16 -14.68 14.04
C GLY A 116 8.63 -13.62 13.07
N LYS A 117 7.83 -12.63 13.53
CA LYS A 117 7.37 -11.53 12.67
C LYS A 117 8.49 -10.54 12.38
N VAL A 118 8.48 -9.96 11.18
CA VAL A 118 9.33 -8.80 10.86
C VAL A 118 8.63 -7.54 11.34
N VAL A 119 9.36 -6.72 12.07
CA VAL A 119 8.81 -5.55 12.77
C VAL A 119 9.66 -4.32 12.52
N ILE A 120 9.02 -3.15 12.57
CA ILE A 120 9.72 -1.87 12.70
C ILE A 120 9.71 -1.50 14.17
N VAL A 121 10.90 -1.30 14.73
CA VAL A 121 11.10 -0.92 16.14
C VAL A 121 12.01 0.29 16.18
N SER A 122 11.65 1.27 17.00
CA SER A 122 12.54 2.36 17.41
C SER A 122 13.26 1.93 18.68
N ILE A 123 14.59 1.98 18.71
CA ILE A 123 15.40 1.77 19.91
C ILE A 123 16.23 3.03 20.11
N ASN A 124 16.05 3.71 21.26
CA ASN A 124 16.77 4.94 21.60
C ASN A 124 16.69 6.02 20.50
N GLY A 125 15.52 6.11 19.86
CA GLY A 125 15.23 7.06 18.77
C GLY A 125 15.63 6.60 17.37
N GLU A 126 16.30 5.46 17.22
CA GLU A 126 16.71 4.91 15.92
C GLU A 126 15.76 3.83 15.43
N LEU A 127 15.23 4.00 14.22
CA LEU A 127 14.35 3.01 13.59
C LEU A 127 15.14 1.88 12.93
N THR A 128 14.74 0.65 13.22
CA THR A 128 15.30 -0.54 12.59
C THR A 128 14.20 -1.52 12.20
N VAL A 129 14.44 -2.26 11.11
CA VAL A 129 13.62 -3.40 10.68
C VAL A 129 14.36 -4.68 10.98
N LYS A 130 13.74 -5.56 11.77
CA LYS A 130 14.34 -6.83 12.20
C LYS A 130 13.28 -7.89 12.43
N ARG A 131 13.68 -9.16 12.50
CA ARG A 131 12.79 -10.23 12.93
C ARG A 131 12.72 -10.27 14.46
N LEU A 132 11.53 -10.16 15.00
CA LEU A 132 11.29 -10.29 16.43
C LEU A 132 11.46 -11.75 16.85
N ARG A 133 12.29 -12.01 17.85
CA ARG A 133 12.42 -13.32 18.48
C ARG A 133 12.04 -13.23 19.95
N LYS A 134 11.28 -14.22 20.43
CA LYS A 134 10.90 -14.38 21.83
C LYS A 134 11.15 -15.81 22.27
N ALA A 135 11.95 -16.01 23.31
CA ALA A 135 12.17 -17.32 23.92
C ALA A 135 12.58 -17.20 25.40
N LYS A 136 12.05 -18.09 26.25
CA LYS A 136 12.40 -18.17 27.69
C LYS A 136 12.31 -16.81 28.42
N GLY A 137 11.30 -16.01 28.09
CA GLY A 137 11.10 -14.67 28.67
C GLY A 137 12.02 -13.58 28.13
N ARG A 138 12.91 -13.88 27.19
CA ARG A 138 13.76 -12.90 26.50
C ARG A 138 13.16 -12.53 25.15
N THR A 139 13.32 -11.26 24.79
CA THR A 139 12.93 -10.72 23.48
C THR A 139 14.14 -10.04 22.86
N TRP A 140 14.40 -10.31 21.59
CA TRP A 140 15.50 -9.70 20.85
C TRP A 140 15.15 -9.56 19.38
N LEU A 141 15.91 -8.73 18.67
CA LEU A 141 15.78 -8.47 17.24
C LEU A 141 16.87 -9.22 16.50
N THR A 142 16.49 -10.06 15.54
CA THR A 142 17.42 -10.83 14.72
C THR A 142 17.46 -10.27 13.30
N PRO A 143 18.63 -9.86 12.79
CA PRO A 143 18.79 -9.58 11.37
C PRO A 143 18.68 -10.87 10.56
N GLU A 144 18.32 -10.74 9.29
CA GLU A 144 18.32 -11.84 8.31
C GLU A 144 19.51 -11.68 7.36
N ASN A 145 20.66 -11.35 7.94
CA ASN A 145 21.95 -11.26 7.27
C ASN A 145 23.04 -11.68 8.28
N PRO A 146 23.86 -12.71 7.98
CA PRO A 146 24.91 -13.19 8.87
C PRO A 146 25.96 -12.16 9.29
N ASP A 147 26.13 -11.10 8.50
CA ASP A 147 27.12 -10.04 8.77
C ASP A 147 26.68 -9.09 9.90
N TYR A 148 25.44 -9.23 10.37
CA TYR A 148 24.85 -8.38 11.41
C TYR A 148 24.55 -9.19 12.67
N PRO A 149 24.95 -8.73 13.87
CA PRO A 149 24.62 -9.42 15.11
C PRO A 149 23.15 -9.18 15.52
N PRO A 150 22.54 -10.11 16.27
CA PRO A 150 21.28 -9.86 16.97
C PRO A 150 21.38 -8.67 17.92
N ILE A 151 20.26 -7.95 18.08
CA ILE A 151 20.14 -6.79 18.96
C ILE A 151 19.21 -7.17 20.11
N ASP A 152 19.78 -7.30 21.30
CA ASP A 152 19.01 -7.36 22.55
C ASP A 152 18.60 -5.94 22.97
N PHE A 153 17.44 -5.82 23.60
CA PHE A 153 17.01 -4.58 24.24
C PHE A 153 16.34 -4.90 25.57
N HIS A 154 16.54 -4.04 26.55
CA HIS A 154 16.09 -4.18 27.93
C HIS A 154 14.93 -3.22 28.22
N GLU A 155 14.24 -3.44 29.34
CA GLU A 155 13.13 -2.57 29.77
C GLU A 155 13.54 -1.10 30.01
N GLN A 156 14.84 -0.84 30.14
CA GLN A 156 15.42 0.49 30.35
C GLN A 156 15.66 1.23 29.03
N ASP A 157 15.69 0.53 27.90
CA ASP A 157 15.84 1.14 26.59
C ASP A 157 14.54 1.81 26.17
N ASP A 158 14.64 3.00 25.56
CA ASP A 158 13.47 3.65 24.96
C ASP A 158 13.08 2.90 23.68
N THR A 159 12.22 1.90 23.85
CA THR A 159 11.81 0.97 22.79
C THR A 159 10.36 1.19 22.41
N HIS A 160 10.12 1.49 21.12
CA HIS A 160 8.77 1.66 20.59
C HIS A 160 8.54 0.77 19.38
N LEU A 161 7.55 -0.13 19.45
CA LEU A 161 7.11 -0.92 18.31
C LEU A 161 6.21 -0.06 17.42
N TRP A 162 6.62 0.14 16.17
CA TRP A 162 5.86 0.93 15.19
C TRP A 162 4.83 0.10 14.44
N GLY A 163 5.11 -1.18 14.21
CA GLY A 163 4.18 -2.11 13.57
C GLY A 163 4.86 -3.34 12.98
N VAL A 164 4.04 -4.21 12.40
CA VAL A 164 4.46 -5.46 11.75
C VAL A 164 4.53 -5.23 10.25
N VAL A 165 5.64 -5.63 9.63
CA VAL A 165 5.78 -5.62 8.16
C VAL A 165 4.94 -6.75 7.59
N THR A 166 4.00 -6.43 6.71
CA THR A 166 3.08 -7.39 6.08
C THR A 166 3.51 -7.76 4.67
N ASN A 167 4.04 -6.80 3.91
CA ASN A 167 4.45 -6.99 2.52
C ASN A 167 5.71 -6.16 2.21
N VAL A 168 6.44 -6.60 1.19
CA VAL A 168 7.62 -5.93 0.63
C VAL A 168 7.33 -5.70 -0.86
N VAL A 169 7.43 -4.45 -1.31
CA VAL A 169 7.36 -4.10 -2.73
C VAL A 169 8.78 -3.79 -3.19
N HIS A 170 9.35 -4.74 -3.93
CA HIS A 170 10.71 -4.70 -4.46
C HIS A 170 10.67 -4.40 -5.95
N SER A 171 11.49 -3.43 -6.39
CA SER A 171 11.69 -3.16 -7.83
C SER A 171 12.90 -3.95 -8.30
N LEU A 172 12.75 -4.72 -9.37
CA LEU A 172 13.79 -5.54 -9.98
C LEU A 172 14.64 -4.74 -10.99
#